data_AF-A0A2G5SL30-F1
#
_entry.id   AF-A0A2G5SL30-F1
#
_cell.length_a   1.000
_cell.length_b   1.000
_cell.length_c   1.000
_cell.angle_alpha   90.00
_cell.angle_beta   90.00
_cell.angle_gamma   90.00
#
_symmetry.space_group_name_H-M   'P 1'
#
loop_
_entity.id
_entity.type
_entity.pdbx_description
1 polymer ?
#
loop_
_entity_poly.entity_id
_entity_poly.type
_entity_poly.pdbx_seq_one_letter_code
_entity_poly.pdbx_strand_id
1 'polypeptide(L)'
;MFTSDSLHFRDPQSTTDSKTPNIHLSEFSTTGPMLLLFLLLLLPISSIADYTPDWPSLDKRSLPSWYDESKFGIFCHWGLYSVPAIRSEWMWWYWKGDQPDANVVKFVEKNYKPGTTYADFAKDVS
;
A
#
# COMPACT_ATOMS: atom_id res chain seq x y z
N MET A 1 -31.51 39.61 -17.99
CA MET A 1 -30.90 39.30 -19.29
C MET A 1 -31.33 37.88 -19.64
N PHE A 2 -32.41 37.83 -20.43
CA PHE A 2 -32.98 36.73 -21.24
C PHE A 2 -33.01 35.32 -20.62
N THR A 3 -34.10 34.94 -19.92
CA THR A 3 -35.40 34.42 -20.44
C THR A 3 -35.36 32.90 -20.62
N SER A 4 -36.37 32.11 -20.30
CA SER A 4 -37.72 32.35 -19.80
C SER A 4 -38.37 30.98 -19.63
N ASP A 5 -39.13 30.85 -18.55
CA ASP A 5 -40.52 30.38 -18.53
C ASP A 5 -40.83 28.96 -19.03
N SER A 6 -41.21 28.06 -18.13
CA SER A 6 -42.54 27.94 -17.51
C SER A 6 -43.63 27.59 -18.54
N LEU A 7 -44.35 26.49 -18.29
CA LEU A 7 -45.81 26.32 -18.42
C LEU A 7 -46.11 24.81 -18.33
N HIS A 8 -46.61 24.31 -17.21
CA HIS A 8 -48.03 24.16 -16.87
C HIS A 8 -48.92 23.51 -17.96
N PHE A 9 -49.14 22.20 -17.79
CA PHE A 9 -50.44 21.60 -17.37
C PHE A 9 -51.56 21.30 -18.38
N ARG A 10 -52.07 20.06 -18.19
CA ARG A 10 -53.37 19.42 -18.50
C ARG A 10 -53.54 18.63 -19.81
N ASP A 11 -53.53 17.29 -19.62
CA ASP A 11 -54.54 16.25 -19.93
C ASP A 11 -55.14 16.14 -21.35
N PRO A 12 -55.83 15.04 -21.77
CA PRO A 12 -55.81 13.63 -21.35
C PRO A 12 -55.83 12.61 -22.54
N GLN A 13 -55.66 11.32 -22.21
CA GLN A 13 -56.09 10.04 -22.84
C GLN A 13 -56.54 9.92 -24.33
N SER A 14 -56.17 8.77 -24.92
CA SER A 14 -56.79 8.04 -26.05
C SER A 14 -56.30 8.47 -27.44
N THR A 15 -55.80 7.62 -28.36
CA THR A 15 -56.30 6.31 -28.84
C THR A 15 -55.17 5.53 -29.54
N THR A 16 -55.21 4.20 -29.39
CA THR A 16 -54.88 3.15 -30.40
C THR A 16 -53.61 3.28 -31.26
N ASP A 17 -52.67 2.34 -31.14
CA ASP A 17 -52.63 1.26 -32.14
C ASP A 17 -51.61 0.16 -31.82
N SER A 18 -52.05 -1.04 -32.16
CA SER A 18 -51.41 -2.33 -31.98
C SER A 18 -50.00 -2.43 -32.58
N LYS A 19 -49.04 -2.87 -31.76
CA LYS A 19 -48.05 -3.87 -32.19
C LYS A 19 -47.40 -4.48 -30.97
N THR A 20 -47.82 -5.69 -30.62
CA THR A 20 -47.04 -6.61 -29.80
C THR A 20 -45.72 -6.90 -30.54
N PRO A 21 -44.55 -6.50 -30.03
CA PRO A 21 -43.30 -7.03 -30.52
C PRO A 21 -43.09 -8.38 -29.86
N ASN A 22 -42.99 -9.42 -30.70
CA ASN A 22 -42.56 -10.74 -30.29
C ASN A 22 -41.26 -10.63 -29.49
N ILE A 23 -41.31 -11.07 -28.23
CA ILE A 23 -40.14 -11.21 -27.36
C ILE A 23 -39.30 -12.35 -27.91
N HIS A 24 -38.32 -11.99 -28.75
CA HIS A 24 -37.25 -12.89 -29.14
C HIS A 24 -36.34 -13.03 -27.92
N LEU A 25 -36.35 -14.20 -27.29
CA LEU A 25 -35.36 -14.55 -26.28
C LEU A 25 -33.99 -14.48 -26.97
N SER A 26 -33.23 -13.42 -26.69
CA SER A 26 -31.88 -13.26 -27.21
C SER A 26 -31.04 -14.40 -26.64
N GLU A 27 -30.57 -15.28 -27.52
CA GLU A 27 -29.64 -16.35 -27.18
C GLU A 27 -28.45 -15.75 -26.44
N PHE A 28 -28.29 -16.10 -25.17
CA PHE A 28 -27.19 -15.59 -24.36
C PHE A 28 -25.88 -16.15 -24.95
N SER A 29 -25.11 -15.26 -25.60
CA SER A 29 -23.92 -15.62 -26.35
C SER A 29 -22.87 -16.30 -25.45
N THR A 30 -22.74 -17.61 -25.57
CA THR A 30 -21.79 -18.46 -24.82
C THR A 30 -20.32 -18.16 -25.18
N THR A 31 -20.08 -17.34 -26.19
CA THR A 31 -18.74 -16.93 -26.65
C THR A 31 -18.02 -15.99 -25.68
N GLY A 32 -18.76 -15.16 -24.93
CA GLY A 32 -18.20 -14.21 -23.97
C GLY A 32 -17.41 -14.86 -22.82
N PRO A 33 -18.00 -15.79 -22.05
CA PRO A 33 -17.29 -16.43 -20.93
C PRO A 33 -16.17 -17.35 -21.40
N MET A 34 -16.29 -17.97 -22.59
CA MET A 34 -15.23 -18.80 -23.17
C MET A 34 -14.02 -17.98 -23.62
N LEU A 35 -14.24 -16.79 -24.18
CA LEU A 35 -13.17 -15.86 -24.56
C LEU A 35 -12.44 -15.30 -23.34
N LEU A 36 -13.17 -14.98 -22.26
CA LEU A 36 -12.58 -14.50 -21.01
C LEU A 36 -11.75 -15.59 -20.32
N LEU A 37 -12.23 -16.83 -20.31
CA LEU A 37 -11.49 -17.98 -19.77
C LEU A 37 -10.23 -18.27 -20.61
N PHE A 38 -10.35 -18.17 -21.94
CA PHE A 38 -9.20 -18.29 -22.85
C PHE A 38 -8.16 -17.19 -22.61
N LEU A 39 -8.58 -15.92 -22.43
CA LEU A 39 -7.69 -14.81 -22.09
C LEU A 39 -7.01 -14.99 -20.72
N LEU A 40 -7.71 -15.53 -19.72
CA LEU A 40 -7.14 -15.83 -18.39
C LEU A 40 -6.11 -16.98 -18.45
N LEU A 41 -6.30 -17.97 -19.32
CA LEU A 41 -5.33 -19.05 -19.55
C LEU A 41 -4.05 -18.61 -20.29
N LEU A 42 -4.08 -17.45 -20.96
CA LEU A 42 -2.96 -16.90 -21.73
C LEU A 42 -2.05 -15.97 -20.90
N LEU A 43 -2.37 -15.70 -19.63
CA LEU A 43 -1.52 -14.89 -18.77
C LEU A 43 -0.25 -15.69 -18.42
N PRO A 44 0.97 -15.15 -18.69
CA PRO A 44 2.20 -15.84 -18.36
C PRO A 44 2.30 -16.00 -16.85
N ILE A 45 2.34 -17.25 -16.39
CA ILE A 45 2.66 -17.56 -15.00
C ILE A 45 4.14 -17.19 -14.83
N SER A 46 4.42 -16.10 -14.12
CA SER A 46 5.79 -15.73 -13.78
C SER A 46 6.48 -16.91 -13.09
N SER A 47 7.54 -17.43 -13.71
CA SER A 47 8.39 -18.44 -13.08
C SER A 47 8.96 -17.83 -11.80
N ILE A 48 8.65 -18.45 -10.67
CA ILE A 48 9.45 -18.29 -9.46
C ILE A 48 10.77 -18.98 -9.78
N ALA A 49 11.88 -18.23 -9.76
CA ALA A 49 13.20 -18.83 -9.84
C ALA A 49 13.43 -19.66 -8.58
N ASP A 50 13.64 -20.97 -8.72
CA ASP A 50 13.93 -21.87 -7.61
C ASP A 50 15.37 -21.64 -7.14
N TYR A 51 15.54 -20.84 -6.09
CA TYR A 51 16.82 -20.63 -5.43
C TYR A 51 17.07 -21.73 -4.41
N THR A 52 18.26 -22.33 -4.48
CA THR A 52 18.80 -23.23 -3.47
C THR A 52 19.65 -22.42 -2.48
N PRO A 53 19.80 -22.85 -1.21
CA PRO A 53 20.53 -22.11 -0.18
C PRO A 53 22.06 -22.23 -0.34
N ASP A 54 22.57 -22.10 -1.56
CA ASP A 54 24.00 -22.11 -1.90
C ASP A 54 24.36 -20.89 -2.76
N TRP A 55 25.62 -20.43 -2.62
CA TRP A 55 26.11 -19.23 -3.31
C TRP A 55 25.96 -19.29 -4.84
N PRO A 56 26.33 -20.39 -5.53
CA PRO A 56 26.14 -20.50 -6.98
C PRO A 56 24.70 -20.25 -7.46
N SER A 57 23.71 -20.59 -6.64
CA SER A 57 22.30 -20.35 -6.92
C SER A 57 21.90 -18.90 -6.64
N LEU A 58 22.31 -18.37 -5.48
CA LEU A 58 21.96 -17.01 -5.03
C LEU A 58 22.62 -15.91 -5.87
N ASP A 59 23.80 -16.16 -6.44
CA ASP A 59 24.52 -15.17 -7.26
C ASP A 59 23.91 -14.99 -8.66
N LYS A 60 23.01 -15.89 -9.09
CA LYS A 60 22.26 -15.76 -10.35
C LYS A 60 21.13 -14.73 -10.29
N ARG A 61 20.86 -14.15 -9.11
CA ARG A 61 19.80 -13.16 -8.90
C ARG A 61 20.12 -11.86 -9.63
N SER A 62 19.51 -11.65 -10.79
CA SER A 62 19.56 -10.37 -11.50
C SER A 62 18.87 -9.26 -10.68
N LEU A 63 19.38 -8.04 -10.77
CA LEU A 63 18.71 -6.86 -10.21
C LEU A 63 17.32 -6.71 -10.84
N PRO A 64 16.25 -6.53 -10.03
CA PRO A 64 14.93 -6.22 -10.55
C PRO A 64 14.94 -4.92 -11.37
N SER A 65 14.29 -4.89 -12.54
CA SER A 65 14.29 -3.72 -13.43
C SER A 65 13.79 -2.45 -12.74
N TRP A 66 12.76 -2.56 -11.91
CA TRP A 66 12.23 -1.42 -11.17
C TRP A 66 13.28 -0.78 -10.23
N TYR A 67 14.18 -1.57 -9.64
CA TYR A 67 15.22 -1.07 -8.75
C TYR A 67 16.35 -0.42 -9.55
N ASP A 68 16.72 -0.99 -10.69
CA ASP A 68 17.69 -0.38 -11.59
C ASP A 68 17.17 0.93 -12.18
N GLU A 69 15.91 0.98 -12.63
CA GLU A 69 15.27 2.18 -13.16
C GLU A 69 15.10 3.28 -12.09
N SER A 70 14.92 2.90 -10.83
CA SER A 70 14.81 3.83 -9.70
C SER A 70 16.17 4.47 -9.39
N LYS A 71 16.33 5.76 -9.72
CA LYS A 71 17.60 6.49 -9.49
C LYS A 71 17.65 7.27 -8.17
N PHE A 72 16.53 7.33 -7.44
CA PHE A 72 16.42 8.06 -6.18
C PHE A 72 15.53 7.30 -5.20
N GLY A 73 15.94 7.28 -3.93
CA GLY A 73 15.19 6.66 -2.84
C GLY A 73 15.31 7.47 -1.56
N ILE A 74 14.25 7.44 -0.75
CA ILE A 74 14.24 8.04 0.59
C ILE A 74 14.32 6.89 1.59
N PHE A 75 15.22 7.01 2.55
CA PHE A 75 15.35 6.08 3.68
C PHE A 75 15.20 6.85 4.99
N CYS A 76 14.59 6.21 5.98
CA CYS A 76 14.30 6.83 7.28
C CYS A 76 14.89 5.99 8.42
N HIS A 77 15.65 6.65 9.30
CA HIS A 77 16.10 6.09 10.56
C HIS A 77 15.07 6.42 11.65
N TRP A 78 14.13 5.51 11.88
CA TRP A 78 13.11 5.64 12.91
C TRP A 78 13.00 4.37 13.75
N GLY A 79 12.93 4.52 15.07
CA GLY A 79 12.78 3.42 16.02
C GLY A 79 12.79 3.89 17.47
N LEU A 80 13.08 2.98 18.42
CA LEU A 80 13.07 3.30 19.85
C LEU A 80 14.06 4.43 20.22
N TYR A 81 15.21 4.49 19.56
CA TYR A 81 16.19 5.56 19.74
C TYR A 81 15.64 6.95 19.38
N SER A 82 14.61 7.01 18.53
CA SER A 82 13.98 8.26 18.11
C SER A 82 13.06 8.83 19.19
N VAL A 83 12.57 8.02 20.14
CA VAL A 83 11.65 8.47 21.20
C VAL A 83 12.30 9.52 22.10
N PRO A 84 13.51 9.31 22.64
CA PRO A 84 14.15 10.34 23.45
C PRO A 84 14.77 11.47 22.63
N ALA A 85 14.84 11.30 21.30
CA ALA A 85 15.28 12.30 20.32
C ALA A 85 16.59 13.01 20.71
N ILE A 86 17.58 12.26 21.21
CA ILE A 86 18.86 12.80 21.67
C ILE A 86 20.05 12.09 20.99
N ARG A 87 21.08 12.89 20.67
CA ARG A 87 22.31 12.48 19.98
C ARG A 87 22.08 11.89 18.59
N SER A 88 21.81 10.60 18.48
CA SER A 88 21.81 9.82 17.22
C SER A 88 21.06 8.50 17.39
N GLU A 89 20.97 7.72 16.31
CA GLU A 89 20.44 6.35 16.33
C GLU A 89 21.21 5.40 17.27
N TRP A 90 22.45 5.75 17.62
CA TRP A 90 23.29 5.02 18.60
C TRP A 90 23.03 5.43 20.05
N MET A 91 21.96 6.17 20.32
CA MET A 91 21.60 6.67 21.65
C MET A 91 21.73 5.61 22.75
N TRP A 92 21.33 4.36 22.48
CA TRP A 92 21.49 3.26 23.44
C TRP A 92 22.94 3.01 23.84
N TRP A 93 23.87 2.99 22.88
CA TRP A 93 25.28 2.78 23.14
C TRP A 93 25.89 3.94 23.93
N TYR A 94 25.50 5.19 23.61
CA TYR A 94 25.91 6.36 24.39
C TYR A 94 25.32 6.41 25.80
N TRP A 95 24.29 5.62 26.09
CA TRP A 95 23.69 5.53 27.42
C TRP A 95 24.20 4.32 28.23
N LYS A 96 24.31 3.15 27.60
CA LYS A 96 24.54 1.86 28.27
C LYS A 96 25.78 1.10 27.77
N GLY A 97 26.50 1.61 26.79
CA GLY A 97 27.74 1.02 26.31
C GLY A 97 28.90 1.19 27.30
N ASP A 98 30.08 0.76 26.88
CA ASP A 98 31.25 0.67 27.78
C ASP A 98 31.73 2.03 28.31
N GLN A 99 31.53 3.09 27.53
CA GLN A 99 31.88 4.47 27.92
C GLN A 99 30.68 5.40 27.66
N PRO A 100 29.71 5.47 28.60
CA PRO A 100 28.52 6.30 28.42
C PRO A 100 28.84 7.79 28.32
N ASP A 101 28.15 8.49 27.44
CA ASP A 101 28.18 9.95 27.35
C ASP A 101 27.38 10.54 28.52
N ALA A 102 28.08 11.28 29.38
CA ALA A 102 27.49 11.91 30.56
C ALA A 102 26.27 12.80 30.24
N ASN A 103 26.19 13.41 29.06
CA ASN A 103 25.03 14.23 28.68
C ASN A 103 23.81 13.38 28.34
N VAL A 104 23.99 12.22 27.71
CA VAL A 104 22.91 11.29 27.41
C VAL A 104 22.39 10.65 28.69
N VAL A 105 23.29 10.21 29.57
CA VAL A 105 22.93 9.65 30.88
C VAL A 105 22.10 10.66 31.68
N LYS A 106 22.60 11.89 31.84
CA LYS A 106 21.90 12.96 32.56
C LYS A 106 20.54 13.29 31.92
N PHE A 107 20.46 13.29 30.59
CA PHE A 107 19.19 13.54 29.91
C PHE A 107 18.18 12.44 30.22
N VAL A 108 18.57 11.17 30.18
CA VAL A 108 17.65 10.07 30.45
C VAL A 108 17.21 10.08 31.91
N GLU A 109 18.14 10.27 32.85
CA GLU A 109 17.83 10.36 34.29
C GLU A 109 16.92 11.54 34.64
N LYS A 110 17.03 12.64 33.91
CA LYS A 110 16.20 13.84 34.14
C LYS A 110 14.79 13.70 33.58
N ASN A 111 14.62 13.03 32.44
CA ASN A 111 13.34 13.03 31.71
C ASN A 111 12.53 11.74 31.89
N TYR A 112 13.13 10.65 32.37
CA TYR A 112 12.47 9.35 32.52
C TYR A 112 12.53 8.84 33.96
N LYS A 113 11.69 7.86 34.27
CA LYS A 113 11.58 7.31 35.63
C LYS A 113 12.89 6.60 36.02
N PRO A 114 13.32 6.66 37.30
CA PRO A 114 14.44 5.87 37.77
C PRO A 114 14.23 4.38 37.45
N GLY A 115 15.27 3.74 36.91
CA GLY A 115 15.21 2.34 36.49
C GLY A 115 14.63 2.08 35.09
N THR A 116 14.28 3.13 34.33
CA THR A 116 13.90 2.98 32.90
C THR A 116 14.96 2.18 32.14
N THR A 117 14.50 1.19 31.39
CA THR A 117 15.30 0.39 30.47
C THR A 117 15.11 0.88 29.04
N TYR A 118 15.99 0.48 28.11
CA TYR A 118 15.84 0.85 26.71
C TYR A 118 14.55 0.31 26.08
N ALA A 119 14.13 -0.89 26.48
CA ALA A 119 12.89 -1.50 25.99
C ALA A 119 11.64 -0.73 26.45
N ASP A 120 11.71 0.02 27.55
CA ASP A 120 10.56 0.79 28.03
C ASP A 120 10.14 1.90 27.07
N PHE A 121 11.06 2.40 26.22
CA PHE A 121 10.71 3.39 25.19
C PHE A 121 9.72 2.85 24.16
N ALA A 122 9.60 1.53 24.00
CA ALA A 122 8.61 0.92 23.09
C ALA A 122 7.16 1.35 23.39
N LYS A 123 6.86 1.74 24.64
CA LYS A 123 5.54 2.21 25.05
C LYS A 123 5.15 3.55 24.41
N ASP A 124 6.15 4.33 23.98
CA ASP A 124 5.98 5.66 23.42
C ASP A 124 6.28 5.69 21.90
N VAL A 125 6.44 4.52 21.27
CA VAL A 125 6.58 4.36 19.81
C VAL A 125 5.21 4.02 19.20
N SER A 126 4.18 4.84 19.42
CA SER A 126 2.90 4.84 18.67
C SER A 126 1.88 5.78 19.30
#